data_AF-A0A1I8Q2H5-F1
#
_entry.id   AF-A0A1I8Q2H5-F1
#
_cell.length_a   1.000
_cell.length_b   1.000
_cell.length_c   1.000
_cell.angle_alpha   90.00
_cell.angle_beta   90.00
_cell.angle_gamma   90.00
#
_symmetry.space_group_name_H-M   'P 1'
#
loop_
_entity.id
_entity.type
_entity.pdbx_description
1 polymer ?
#
loop_
_entity_poly.entity_id
_entity_poly.type
_entity_poly.pdbx_seq_one_letter_code
_entity_poly.pdbx_strand_id
1 'polypeptide(L)'
;MTPKERMKTHWAKNWAKVKEKNLQNTNVYPSTRQTQTRKELENCRALQAANLKKGLETKLEEGNKGFELLKKMGYQVGQGLGKDGNGTLLPLPLEVKNDRKGLGAIKKDLPTNMSRTLF
;
A
#
# COMPACT_ATOMS: atom_id res chain seq x y z
N MET A 1 -29.34 1.78 -51.49
CA MET A 1 -28.45 1.94 -50.33
C MET A 1 -27.92 3.36 -50.32
N THR A 2 -28.22 4.13 -49.29
CA THR A 2 -27.86 5.56 -49.22
C THR A 2 -26.37 5.73 -48.87
N PRO A 3 -25.72 6.85 -49.25
CA PRO A 3 -24.31 7.10 -48.90
C PRO A 3 -24.01 7.01 -47.39
N LYS A 4 -24.98 7.37 -46.54
CA LYS A 4 -24.89 7.27 -45.06
C LYS A 4 -24.89 5.82 -44.57
N GLU A 5 -25.64 4.93 -45.20
CA GLU A 5 -25.63 3.48 -44.89
C GLU A 5 -24.33 2.80 -45.36
N ARG A 6 -23.76 3.27 -46.47
CA ARG A 6 -22.45 2.83 -46.95
C ARG A 6 -21.32 3.21 -45.99
N MET A 7 -21.37 4.41 -45.40
CA MET A 7 -20.42 4.81 -44.34
C MET A 7 -20.62 4.00 -43.05
N LYS A 8 -21.87 3.76 -42.63
CA LYS A 8 -22.20 2.93 -41.45
C LYS A 8 -21.71 1.48 -41.58
N THR A 9 -21.76 0.92 -42.79
CA THR A 9 -21.25 -0.44 -43.04
C THR A 9 -19.73 -0.46 -43.24
N HIS A 10 -19.15 0.58 -43.83
CA HIS A 10 -17.71 0.67 -44.03
C HIS A 10 -16.94 0.87 -42.73
N TRP A 11 -17.42 1.71 -41.78
CA TRP A 11 -16.75 1.86 -40.47
C TRP A 11 -16.84 0.58 -39.62
N ALA A 12 -18.01 -0.08 -39.60
CA ALA A 12 -18.22 -1.31 -38.84
C ALA A 12 -17.36 -2.48 -39.34
N LYS A 13 -17.21 -2.61 -40.66
CA LYS A 13 -16.35 -3.62 -41.29
C LYS A 13 -14.87 -3.34 -41.03
N ASN A 14 -14.45 -2.08 -41.03
CA ASN A 14 -13.06 -1.72 -40.73
C ASN A 14 -12.73 -1.94 -39.26
N TRP A 15 -13.67 -1.69 -38.34
CA TRP A 15 -13.52 -1.98 -36.91
C TRP A 15 -13.39 -3.48 -36.63
N ALA A 16 -14.17 -4.32 -37.33
CA ALA A 16 -14.05 -5.78 -37.25
C ALA A 16 -12.68 -6.27 -37.75
N LYS A 17 -12.16 -5.69 -38.85
CA LYS A 17 -10.85 -6.03 -39.42
C LYS A 17 -9.68 -5.61 -38.54
N VAL A 18 -9.80 -4.46 -37.86
CA VAL A 18 -8.84 -4.01 -36.84
C VAL A 18 -8.84 -4.93 -35.62
N LYS A 19 -10.03 -5.41 -35.20
CA LYS A 19 -10.17 -6.36 -34.09
C LYS A 19 -9.48 -7.69 -34.37
N GLU A 20 -9.61 -8.24 -35.59
CA GLU A 20 -8.94 -9.49 -35.99
C GLU A 20 -7.42 -9.35 -36.13
N LYS A 21 -6.91 -8.26 -36.74
CA LYS A 21 -5.46 -8.01 -36.84
C LYS A 21 -4.81 -7.80 -35.47
N ASN A 22 -5.48 -7.13 -34.54
CA ASN A 22 -4.96 -6.93 -33.18
C ASN A 22 -4.98 -8.21 -32.34
N LEU A 23 -5.80 -9.21 -32.69
CA LEU A 23 -5.79 -10.53 -32.04
C LEU A 23 -4.53 -11.35 -32.42
N GLN A 24 -3.90 -11.03 -33.55
CA GLN A 24 -2.68 -11.69 -34.04
C GLN A 24 -1.38 -10.95 -33.67
N ASN A 25 -1.45 -9.71 -33.18
CA ASN A 25 -0.27 -8.91 -32.86
C ASN A 25 0.05 -8.96 -31.36
N THR A 26 0.59 -10.08 -30.90
CA THR A 26 1.01 -10.30 -29.51
C THR A 26 2.36 -9.64 -29.20
N ASN A 27 2.51 -8.30 -29.28
CA ASN A 27 3.63 -7.63 -28.59
C ASN A 27 3.58 -6.11 -28.46
N VAL A 28 2.42 -5.49 -28.16
CA VAL A 28 2.40 -4.06 -27.74
C VAL A 28 1.34 -3.83 -26.66
N TYR A 29 1.80 -3.83 -25.40
CA TYR A 29 1.16 -3.45 -24.11
C TYR A 29 -0.23 -3.99 -23.74
N PRO A 30 -0.34 -5.02 -22.86
CA PRO A 30 -1.53 -5.19 -22.06
C PRO A 30 -1.57 -4.11 -20.97
N SER A 31 -2.17 -2.95 -21.25
CA SER A 31 -2.62 -2.03 -20.20
C SER A 31 -3.92 -2.56 -19.57
N THR A 32 -3.89 -3.80 -19.09
CA THR A 32 -4.96 -4.33 -18.25
C THR A 32 -4.71 -3.79 -16.85
N ARG A 33 -5.39 -2.71 -16.46
CA ARG A 33 -5.56 -2.39 -15.04
C ARG A 33 -6.36 -3.55 -14.45
N GLN A 34 -5.68 -4.56 -13.93
CA GLN A 34 -6.34 -5.60 -13.13
C GLN A 34 -6.87 -4.88 -11.89
N THR A 35 -8.18 -4.65 -11.84
CA THR A 35 -8.84 -4.13 -10.65
C THR A 35 -8.80 -5.23 -9.59
N GLN A 36 -7.92 -5.08 -8.61
CA GLN A 36 -7.84 -5.99 -7.47
C GLN A 36 -9.21 -6.12 -6.81
N THR A 37 -9.58 -7.34 -6.46
CA THR A 37 -10.83 -7.57 -5.75
C THR A 37 -10.73 -7.04 -4.33
N ARG A 38 -11.87 -6.71 -3.72
CA ARG A 38 -11.90 -6.26 -2.32
C ARG A 38 -11.26 -7.28 -1.37
N LYS A 39 -11.45 -8.58 -1.63
CA LYS A 39 -10.86 -9.68 -0.85
C LYS A 39 -9.34 -9.72 -0.97
N GLU A 40 -8.80 -9.55 -2.19
CA GLU A 40 -7.34 -9.45 -2.39
C GLU A 40 -6.74 -8.27 -1.63
N LEU A 41 -7.39 -7.10 -1.69
CA LEU A 41 -6.94 -5.92 -0.96
C LEU A 41 -6.95 -6.13 0.56
N GLU A 42 -8.01 -6.75 1.09
CA GLU A 42 -8.11 -7.10 2.51
C GLU A 42 -7.00 -8.07 2.92
N ASN A 43 -6.70 -9.08 2.10
CA ASN A 43 -5.60 -10.03 2.35
C ASN A 43 -4.23 -9.34 2.34
N CYS A 44 -3.94 -8.48 1.36
CA CYS A 44 -2.68 -7.73 1.31
C CYS A 44 -2.52 -6.83 2.54
N ARG A 45 -3.60 -6.16 2.98
CA ARG A 45 -3.59 -5.31 4.18
C ARG A 45 -3.37 -6.13 5.45
N ALA A 46 -4.03 -7.27 5.58
CA ALA A 46 -3.87 -8.16 6.73
C ALA A 46 -2.43 -8.69 6.80
N LEU A 47 -1.86 -9.14 5.67
CA LEU A 47 -0.49 -9.59 5.58
C LEU A 47 0.51 -8.48 5.95
N GLN A 48 0.29 -7.27 5.42
CA GLN A 48 1.11 -6.12 5.75
C GLN A 48 1.05 -5.78 7.25
N ALA A 49 -0.14 -5.75 7.84
CA ALA A 49 -0.32 -5.47 9.26
C ALA A 49 0.37 -6.53 10.14
N ALA A 50 0.27 -7.81 9.79
CA ALA A 50 0.95 -8.90 10.49
C ALA A 50 2.48 -8.76 10.39
N ASN A 51 3.00 -8.47 9.21
CA ASN A 51 4.43 -8.28 9.00
C ASN A 51 4.98 -7.07 9.76
N LEU A 52 4.24 -5.95 9.79
CA LEU A 52 4.62 -4.77 10.57
C LEU A 52 4.64 -5.10 12.06
N LYS A 53 3.59 -5.73 12.58
CA LYS A 53 3.54 -6.14 13.99
C LYS A 53 4.73 -7.04 14.34
N LYS A 54 4.97 -8.07 13.54
CA LYS A 54 6.11 -8.98 13.71
C LYS A 54 7.43 -8.21 13.73
N GLY A 55 7.67 -7.34 12.75
CA GLY A 55 8.90 -6.57 12.64
C GLY A 55 9.15 -5.60 13.80
N LEU A 56 8.09 -5.03 14.39
CA LEU A 56 8.17 -4.13 15.54
C LEU A 56 8.42 -4.88 16.86
N GLU A 57 7.93 -6.11 16.99
CA GLU A 57 8.11 -6.95 18.19
C GLU A 57 9.45 -7.68 18.20
N THR A 58 10.01 -8.01 17.03
CA THR A 58 11.25 -8.77 16.93
C THR A 58 12.49 -7.88 17.01
N LYS A 59 13.38 -8.17 17.97
CA LYS A 59 14.74 -7.62 17.99
C LYS A 59 15.54 -8.14 16.79
N LEU A 60 16.49 -7.33 16.30
CA LEU A 60 17.46 -7.75 15.30
C LEU A 60 18.36 -8.89 15.83
N GLU A 61 18.57 -9.91 15.02
CA GLU A 61 19.45 -11.04 15.36
C GLU A 61 20.91 -10.60 15.50
N GLU A 62 21.68 -11.33 16.31
CA GLU A 62 23.08 -10.95 16.56
C GLU A 62 24.01 -11.14 15.37
N GLY A 63 23.68 -12.07 14.47
CA GLY A 63 24.37 -12.27 13.18
C GLY A 63 23.97 -11.27 12.10
N ASN A 64 23.09 -10.31 12.41
CA ASN A 64 22.79 -9.23 11.49
C ASN A 64 24.00 -8.29 11.39
N LYS A 65 24.53 -8.11 10.17
CA LYS A 65 25.70 -7.25 9.90
C LYS A 65 25.55 -5.82 10.43
N GLY A 66 24.34 -5.26 10.41
CA GLY A 66 24.04 -3.94 10.96
C GLY A 66 24.16 -3.91 12.49
N PHE A 67 23.69 -4.96 13.17
CA PHE A 67 23.84 -5.09 14.62
C PHE A 67 25.30 -5.26 15.03
N GLU A 68 26.07 -6.06 14.27
CA GLU A 68 27.51 -6.20 14.49
C GLU A 68 28.25 -4.87 14.33
N LEU A 69 27.90 -4.08 13.32
CA LEU A 69 28.46 -2.75 13.11
C LEU A 69 28.15 -1.81 14.28
N LEU A 70 26.89 -1.79 14.75
CA LEU A 70 26.50 -1.00 15.91
C LEU A 70 27.35 -1.36 17.14
N LYS A 71 27.49 -2.66 17.44
CA LYS A 71 28.34 -3.13 18.55
C LYS A 71 29.79 -2.63 18.41
N LYS A 72 30.36 -2.68 17.20
CA LYS A 72 31.72 -2.18 16.92
C LYS A 72 31.85 -0.66 17.08
N MET A 73 30.77 0.09 16.86
CA MET A 73 30.71 1.54 17.08
C MET A 73 30.44 1.92 18.55
N GLY A 74 30.40 0.95 19.46
CA GLY A 74 30.23 1.17 20.89
C GLY A 74 28.78 1.10 21.39
N TYR A 75 27.82 0.70 20.53
CA TYR A 75 26.46 0.45 20.97
C TYR A 75 26.40 -0.75 21.92
N GLN A 76 25.72 -0.60 23.06
CA GLN A 76 25.49 -1.65 24.03
C GLN A 76 24.04 -2.13 23.99
N VAL A 77 23.84 -3.43 24.17
CA VAL A 77 22.50 -4.04 24.12
C VAL A 77 21.66 -3.51 25.28
N GLY A 78 20.51 -2.91 24.96
CA GLY A 78 19.59 -2.35 25.94
C GLY A 78 19.82 -0.86 26.26
N GLN A 79 20.82 -0.23 25.65
CA GLN A 79 21.05 1.21 25.73
C GLN A 79 20.35 1.94 24.57
N GLY A 80 19.92 3.18 24.80
CA GLY A 80 19.46 4.06 23.73
C GLY A 80 20.62 4.55 22.87
N LEU A 81 20.31 5.03 21.67
CA LEU A 81 21.30 5.66 20.80
C LEU A 81 21.54 7.14 21.19
N GLY A 82 22.65 7.72 20.70
CA GLY A 82 23.00 9.13 20.93
C GLY A 82 24.09 9.33 21.97
N LYS A 83 24.56 10.58 22.12
CA LYS A 83 25.72 10.95 22.96
C LYS A 83 25.59 10.46 24.40
N ASP A 84 24.41 10.64 24.97
CA ASP A 84 24.14 10.30 26.37
C ASP A 84 23.44 8.93 26.51
N GLY A 85 23.21 8.21 25.41
CA GLY A 85 22.53 6.91 25.42
C GLY A 85 21.04 6.94 25.77
N ASN A 86 20.42 8.12 25.76
CA ASN A 86 19.01 8.34 26.13
C ASN A 86 18.05 8.33 24.94
N GLY A 87 18.50 7.90 23.76
CA GLY A 87 17.63 7.72 22.60
C GLY A 87 16.56 6.65 22.84
N THR A 88 15.53 6.65 22.01
CA THR A 88 14.39 5.72 22.14
C THR A 88 14.84 4.27 22.00
N LEU A 89 14.49 3.45 23.01
CA LEU A 89 14.80 2.01 23.04
C LEU A 89 13.86 1.19 22.16
N LEU A 90 12.62 1.65 22.04
CA LEU A 90 11.56 0.94 21.34
C LEU A 90 11.32 1.59 19.96
N PRO A 91 10.90 0.80 18.96
CA PRO A 91 10.44 1.33 17.69
C PRO A 91 9.28 2.33 17.87
N LEU A 92 9.20 3.32 16.98
CA LEU A 92 8.10 4.28 16.99
C LEU A 92 6.77 3.58 16.67
N PRO A 93 5.70 3.78 17.47
CA PRO A 93 4.38 3.25 17.13
C PRO A 93 3.86 3.81 15.81
N LEU A 94 3.25 2.95 15.00
CA LEU A 94 2.71 3.32 13.69
C LEU A 94 1.19 3.14 13.67
N GLU A 95 0.46 4.21 13.36
CA GLU A 95 -0.97 4.13 13.05
C GLU A 95 -1.18 3.90 11.55
N VAL A 96 -1.58 2.68 11.16
CA VAL A 96 -1.88 2.38 9.76
C VAL A 96 -3.31 2.82 9.43
N LYS A 97 -3.43 3.72 8.46
CA LYS A 97 -4.71 4.21 7.97
C LYS A 97 -5.26 3.29 6.88
N ASN A 98 -6.37 2.60 7.16
CA ASN A 98 -7.00 1.64 6.24
C ASN A 98 -8.23 2.19 5.50
N ASP A 99 -8.72 3.36 5.91
CA ASP A 99 -9.89 4.01 5.35
C ASP A 99 -9.52 4.95 4.19
N ARG A 100 -10.55 5.42 3.48
CA ARG A 100 -10.41 6.33 2.33
C ARG A 100 -10.77 7.78 2.66
N LYS A 101 -11.00 8.11 3.93
CA LYS A 101 -11.39 9.46 4.34
C LYS A 101 -10.18 10.39 4.31
N GLY A 102 -10.43 11.71 4.29
CA GLY A 102 -9.38 12.72 4.45
C GLY A 102 -8.62 12.59 5.78
N LEU A 103 -7.42 13.18 5.84
CA LEU A 103 -6.71 13.36 7.12
C LEU A 103 -7.54 14.31 8.03
N GLY A 104 -7.55 14.06 9.34
CA GLY A 104 -8.37 14.82 10.29
C GLY A 104 -9.86 14.43 10.32
N ALA A 105 -10.31 13.51 9.47
CA ALA A 105 -11.67 12.98 9.57
C ALA A 105 -11.85 12.21 10.89
N ILE A 106 -12.87 12.58 11.68
CA ILE A 106 -13.17 11.94 12.96
C ILE A 106 -13.48 10.47 12.72
N LYS A 107 -12.71 9.58 13.36
CA LYS A 107 -12.99 8.14 13.39
C LYS A 107 -14.35 7.98 14.08
N LYS A 108 -15.35 7.40 13.41
CA LYS A 108 -16.73 7.26 13.93
C LYS A 108 -16.80 6.37 15.18
N ASP A 109 -15.71 5.65 15.44
CA ASP A 109 -15.59 4.63 16.48
C ASP A 109 -15.03 5.23 17.78
N LEU A 110 -14.66 6.52 17.80
CA LEU A 110 -14.41 7.24 19.05
C LEU A 110 -15.75 7.67 19.65
N PRO A 111 -16.00 7.44 20.95
CA PRO A 111 -17.20 7.92 21.60
C PRO A 111 -17.24 9.46 21.53
N THR A 112 -18.18 10.00 20.77
CA THR A 112 -18.39 11.45 20.55
C THR A 112 -18.91 12.19 21.80
N ASN A 113 -18.71 11.65 23.01
CA ASN A 113 -19.23 12.22 24.24
C ASN A 113 -18.13 12.78 25.14
N MET A 114 -17.44 13.82 24.68
CA MET A 114 -16.59 14.67 25.55
C MET A 114 -16.79 16.17 25.30
N SER A 115 -17.84 16.56 24.56
CA SER A 115 -18.13 17.96 24.23
C SER A 115 -19.44 18.45 24.83
N ARG A 116 -19.74 18.13 26.10
CA ARG A 116 -20.83 18.84 26.81
C ARG A 116 -20.80 18.74 28.34
N THR A 117 -19.70 19.10 28.98
CA THR A 117 -19.75 19.59 30.38
C THR A 117 -18.59 20.56 30.62
N LEU A 118 -18.90 21.86 30.57
CA LEU A 118 -18.16 22.91 31.27
C LEU A 118 -19.21 23.79 31.97
N PHE A 119 -19.11 23.78 33.31
CA PHE A 119 -19.72 24.63 34.34
C PHE A 119 -21.24 24.82 34.35
#